data_AF-A0A3P6C5N0-F1
#
_entry.id   AF-A0A3P6C5N0-F1
#
_cell.length_a   1.000
_cell.length_b   1.000
_cell.length_c   1.000
_cell.angle_alpha   90.00
_cell.angle_beta   90.00
_cell.angle_gamma   90.00
#
_symmetry.space_group_name_H-M   'P 1'
#
loop_
_entity.id
_entity.type
_entity.pdbx_description
1 polymer ?
#
loop_
_entity_poly.entity_id
_entity_poly.type
_entity_poly.pdbx_seq_one_letter_code
_entity_poly.pdbx_strand_id
1 'polypeptide(L)'
;MPPLCSSFDSNMEDRECGTWELSIGNASSVWESYICEVTKSNVCTTVGRVTPEIYKQLVAVVNESYALEHYTPLLLSFRDCNFVRDTFENLRYGNCFDNGRSNDETKRYVEVV
;
A
#
# COMPACT_ATOMS: atom_id res chain seq x y z
N MET A 1 1.24 -22.58 2.51
CA MET A 1 1.36 -21.11 2.48
C MET A 1 0.30 -20.61 1.51
N PRO A 2 -0.70 -19.86 1.96
CA PRO A 2 -1.74 -19.36 1.08
C PRO A 2 -1.19 -18.24 0.18
N PRO A 3 -1.65 -18.11 -1.07
CA PRO A 3 -1.18 -17.08 -1.99
C PRO A 3 -1.75 -15.71 -1.65
N LEU A 4 -1.12 -14.66 -2.20
CA LEU A 4 -1.66 -13.31 -2.17
C LEU A 4 -2.89 -13.24 -3.08
N CYS A 5 -3.90 -12.50 -2.63
CA CYS A 5 -4.96 -12.04 -3.52
C CYS A 5 -4.39 -10.98 -4.46
N SER A 6 -4.65 -11.16 -5.75
CA SER A 6 -4.43 -10.13 -6.77
C SER A 6 -5.77 -9.47 -7.06
N SER A 7 -5.81 -8.13 -7.05
CA SER A 7 -7.02 -7.38 -7.40
C SER A 7 -7.49 -7.63 -8.84
N PHE A 8 -6.58 -8.05 -9.71
CA PHE A 8 -6.84 -8.30 -11.13
C PHE A 8 -6.64 -9.78 -11.52
N ASP A 9 -7.39 -10.23 -12.51
CA ASP A 9 -7.21 -11.51 -13.18
C ASP A 9 -6.13 -11.45 -14.29
N SER A 10 -5.94 -12.55 -15.02
CA SER A 10 -4.98 -12.60 -16.14
C SER A 10 -5.34 -11.71 -17.33
N ASN A 11 -6.58 -11.23 -17.40
CA ASN A 11 -7.08 -10.32 -18.42
C ASN A 11 -7.08 -8.86 -17.95
N MET A 12 -6.54 -8.58 -16.74
CA MET A 12 -6.53 -7.26 -16.09
C MET A 12 -7.92 -6.75 -15.67
N GLU A 13 -8.89 -7.64 -15.49
CA GLU A 13 -10.22 -7.30 -14.98
C GLU A 13 -10.26 -7.46 -13.45
N ASP A 14 -11.08 -6.65 -12.79
CA ASP A 14 -11.31 -6.74 -11.35
C ASP A 14 -11.84 -8.12 -10.98
N ARG A 15 -11.28 -8.71 -9.92
CA ARG A 15 -11.73 -10.01 -9.40
C ARG A 15 -11.91 -10.00 -7.90
N GLU A 16 -12.83 -10.84 -7.44
CA GLU A 16 -12.95 -11.13 -6.02
C GLU A 16 -11.90 -12.16 -5.58
N CYS A 17 -11.33 -11.93 -4.39
CA CYS A 17 -10.42 -12.87 -3.74
C CYS A 17 -11.18 -14.12 -3.28
N GLY A 18 -10.58 -15.29 -3.46
CA GLY A 18 -11.03 -16.51 -2.82
C GLY A 18 -10.84 -16.44 -1.30
N THR A 19 -11.65 -17.20 -0.55
CA THR A 19 -11.62 -17.24 0.93
C THR A 19 -10.31 -17.77 1.53
N TRP A 20 -9.44 -18.33 0.70
CA TRP A 20 -8.14 -18.89 1.07
C TRP A 20 -6.97 -18.02 0.60
N GLU A 21 -7.25 -16.93 -0.13
CA GLU A 21 -6.25 -15.95 -0.54
C GLU A 21 -6.05 -14.92 0.57
N LEU A 22 -4.84 -14.37 0.66
CA LEU A 22 -4.48 -13.40 1.68
C LEU A 22 -4.44 -11.99 1.11
N SER A 23 -4.99 -11.03 1.84
CA SER A 23 -4.69 -9.62 1.57
C SER A 23 -3.20 -9.36 1.78
N ILE A 24 -2.67 -8.41 1.02
CA ILE A 24 -1.24 -8.09 1.06
C ILE A 24 -0.76 -7.64 2.45
N GLY A 25 -1.61 -6.94 3.20
CA GLY A 25 -1.29 -6.44 4.54
C GLY A 25 -1.20 -7.54 5.60
N ASN A 26 -1.84 -8.69 5.40
CA ASN A 26 -1.83 -9.80 6.36
C ASN A 26 -0.81 -10.89 6.01
N ALA A 27 -0.23 -10.84 4.82
CA ALA A 27 0.56 -11.93 4.26
C ALA A 27 1.83 -12.23 5.07
N SER A 28 2.58 -11.20 5.48
CA SER A 28 3.82 -11.36 6.26
C SER A 28 3.57 -12.12 7.56
N SER A 29 2.59 -11.70 8.35
CA SER A 29 2.21 -12.34 9.61
C SER A 29 1.73 -13.79 9.44
N VAL A 30 0.95 -14.08 8.40
CA VAL A 30 0.47 -15.44 8.15
C VAL A 30 1.61 -16.34 7.66
N TRP A 31 2.49 -15.83 6.79
CA TRP A 31 3.61 -16.59 6.22
C TRP A 31 4.71 -16.90 7.24
N GLU A 32 4.81 -16.13 8.33
CA GLU A 32 5.74 -16.40 9.43
C GLU A 32 5.55 -17.82 10.01
N SER A 33 4.31 -18.30 10.08
CA SER A 33 3.99 -19.66 10.55
C SER A 33 4.48 -20.80 9.64
N TYR A 34 4.95 -20.48 8.43
CA TYR A 34 5.47 -21.44 7.45
C TYR A 34 7.00 -21.51 7.42
N ILE A 35 7.68 -20.71 8.26
CA ILE A 35 9.14 -20.72 8.38
C ILE A 35 9.58 -22.04 8.98
N CYS A 36 10.50 -22.71 8.28
CA CYS A 36 11.14 -23.93 8.77
C CYS A 36 12.46 -23.61 9.48
N GLU A 37 12.89 -24.50 10.37
CA GLU A 37 14.30 -24.57 10.78
C GLU A 37 15.13 -25.10 9.61
N VAL A 38 16.38 -24.67 9.51
CA VAL A 38 17.25 -25.00 8.38
C VAL A 38 18.57 -25.64 8.82
N THR A 39 19.10 -26.52 7.98
CA THR A 39 20.49 -27.00 8.09
C THR A 39 21.50 -25.91 7.70
N LYS A 40 22.80 -26.19 7.88
CA LYS A 40 23.88 -25.34 7.37
C LYS A 40 23.84 -25.13 5.85
N SER A 41 23.21 -26.04 5.11
CA SER A 41 23.01 -25.94 3.65
C SER A 41 21.71 -25.22 3.28
N ASN A 42 21.05 -24.56 4.23
CA ASN A 42 19.80 -23.82 4.05
C ASN A 42 18.61 -24.68 3.57
N VAL A 43 18.57 -25.95 3.97
CA VAL A 43 17.48 -26.89 3.66
C VAL A 43 16.59 -27.04 4.88
N CYS A 44 15.27 -26.95 4.71
CA CYS A 44 14.29 -27.13 5.78
C CYS A 44 14.41 -28.50 6.46
N THR A 45 14.43 -28.53 7.79
CA THR A 45 14.43 -29.75 8.62
C THR A 45 13.11 -30.00 9.34
N THR A 46 12.35 -28.95 9.64
CA THR A 46 11.04 -29.04 10.31
C THR A 46 9.89 -28.86 9.31
N VAL A 47 8.66 -29.09 9.80
CA VAL A 47 7.43 -28.85 9.02
C VAL A 47 7.32 -27.36 8.71
N GLY A 48 7.58 -27.01 7.47
CA GLY A 48 7.61 -25.66 6.90
C GLY A 48 8.31 -25.74 5.54
N ARG A 49 7.95 -24.88 4.58
CA ARG A 49 8.56 -24.89 3.23
C ARG A 49 9.29 -23.59 2.89
N VAL A 50 9.32 -22.66 3.84
CA VAL A 50 9.92 -21.35 3.64
C VAL A 50 11.15 -21.27 4.53
N THR A 51 12.33 -21.17 3.92
CA THR A 51 13.55 -20.92 4.68
C THR A 51 13.54 -19.48 5.19
N PRO A 52 14.25 -19.15 6.29
CA PRO A 52 14.33 -17.78 6.78
C PRO A 52 14.82 -16.79 5.71
N GLU A 53 15.67 -17.22 4.79
CA GLU A 53 16.17 -16.40 3.69
C GLU A 53 15.08 -16.10 2.64
N ILE A 54 14.33 -17.12 2.22
CA ILE A 54 13.20 -16.95 1.30
C ILE A 54 12.12 -16.08 1.95
N TYR A 55 11.85 -16.27 3.24
CA TYR A 55 10.87 -15.46 3.97
C TYR A 55 11.21 -13.96 3.92
N LYS A 56 12.47 -13.59 4.13
CA LYS A 56 12.91 -12.18 4.04
C LYS A 56 12.66 -11.60 2.65
N GLN A 57 12.95 -12.37 1.60
CA GLN A 57 12.71 -11.95 0.21
C GLN A 57 11.21 -11.77 -0.06
N LEU A 58 10.38 -12.69 0.43
CA LEU A 58 8.93 -12.60 0.32
C LEU A 58 8.42 -11.33 1.02
N VAL A 59 8.82 -11.08 2.27
CA VAL A 59 8.39 -9.88 3.01
C VAL A 59 8.84 -8.59 2.32
N ALA A 60 10.05 -8.56 1.75
CA ALA A 60 10.50 -7.41 0.98
C ALA A 60 9.58 -7.12 -0.21
N VAL A 61 9.24 -8.14 -1.01
CA VAL A 61 8.32 -8.00 -2.15
C VAL A 61 6.94 -7.55 -1.69
N VAL A 62 6.43 -8.11 -0.60
CA VAL A 62 5.08 -7.79 -0.06
C VAL A 62 5.04 -6.34 0.43
N ASN A 63 6.09 -5.85 1.10
CA ASN A 63 6.16 -4.46 1.57
C ASN A 63 6.19 -3.45 0.42
N GLU A 64 6.98 -3.72 -0.63
CA GLU A 64 7.02 -2.86 -1.83
C GLU A 64 5.67 -2.89 -2.57
N SER A 65 5.09 -4.08 -2.71
CA SER A 65 3.80 -4.27 -3.36
C SER A 65 2.66 -3.61 -2.55
N TYR A 66 2.74 -3.63 -1.21
CA TYR A 66 1.81 -2.94 -0.32
C TYR A 66 1.85 -1.43 -0.55
N ALA A 67 3.05 -0.85 -0.63
CA ALA A 67 3.20 0.57 -0.92
C ALA A 67 2.54 0.92 -2.27
N LEU A 68 2.75 0.10 -3.29
CA LEU A 68 2.13 0.32 -4.59
C LEU A 68 0.59 0.22 -4.49
N GLU A 69 0.04 -0.85 -3.93
CA GLU A 69 -1.41 -1.03 -3.80
C GLU A 69 -2.07 0.09 -2.98
N HIS A 70 -1.43 0.51 -1.88
CA HIS A 70 -1.99 1.49 -0.97
C HIS A 70 -1.88 2.93 -1.49
N TYR A 71 -0.76 3.30 -2.10
CA TYR A 71 -0.51 4.68 -2.53
C TYR A 71 -0.93 4.96 -3.97
N THR A 72 -1.01 3.95 -4.85
CA THR A 72 -1.39 4.16 -6.26
C THR A 72 -2.73 4.87 -6.44
N PRO A 73 -3.82 4.54 -5.71
CA PRO A 73 -5.09 5.25 -5.85
C PRO A 73 -4.97 6.76 -5.63
N LEU A 74 -4.22 7.19 -4.61
CA LEU A 74 -3.95 8.61 -4.35
C LEU A 74 -3.04 9.22 -5.42
N LEU A 75 -2.00 8.52 -5.84
CA LEU A 75 -1.11 9.00 -6.90
C LEU A 75 -1.85 9.18 -8.22
N LEU A 76 -2.80 8.30 -8.53
CA LEU A 76 -3.67 8.42 -9.70
C LEU A 76 -4.69 9.55 -9.54
N SER A 77 -5.19 9.83 -8.34
CA SER A 77 -6.13 10.93 -8.14
C SER A 77 -5.49 12.29 -8.39
N PHE A 78 -4.17 12.45 -8.20
CA PHE A 78 -3.45 13.67 -8.59
C PHE A 78 -3.45 13.95 -10.10
N ARG A 79 -3.75 12.96 -10.95
CA ARG A 79 -3.96 13.18 -12.38
C ARG A 79 -5.32 13.85 -12.67
N ASP A 80 -6.28 13.70 -11.78
CA ASP A 80 -7.59 14.32 -11.92
C ASP A 80 -7.54 15.77 -11.42
N CYS A 81 -7.62 16.71 -12.35
CA CYS A 81 -7.62 18.14 -12.04
C CYS A 81 -8.75 18.55 -11.10
N ASN A 82 -9.90 17.86 -11.11
CA ASN A 82 -10.99 18.15 -10.17
C ASN A 82 -10.61 17.70 -8.76
N PHE A 83 -10.07 16.49 -8.60
CA PHE A 83 -9.58 16.03 -7.30
C PHE A 83 -8.55 17.00 -6.71
N VAL A 84 -7.61 17.47 -7.54
CA VAL A 84 -6.60 18.45 -7.12
C VAL A 84 -7.25 19.77 -6.73
N ARG A 85 -8.08 20.37 -7.60
CA ARG A 85 -8.78 21.64 -7.31
C ARG A 85 -9.62 21.53 -6.03
N ASP A 86 -10.44 20.51 -5.92
CA ASP A 86 -11.36 20.32 -4.80
C ASP A 86 -10.58 20.11 -3.49
N THR A 87 -9.46 19.39 -3.53
CA THR A 87 -8.56 19.25 -2.37
C THR A 87 -8.00 20.61 -1.94
N PHE A 88 -7.51 21.43 -2.88
CA PHE A 88 -6.98 22.77 -2.57
C PHE A 88 -8.07 23.73 -2.12
N GLU A 89 -9.27 23.68 -2.69
CA GLU A 89 -10.43 24.45 -2.22
C GLU A 89 -10.82 24.04 -0.80
N ASN A 90 -10.90 22.74 -0.51
CA ASN A 90 -11.17 22.24 0.83
C ASN A 90 -10.10 22.68 1.85
N LEU A 91 -8.82 22.69 1.48
CA LEU A 91 -7.75 23.23 2.33
C LEU A 91 -7.88 24.74 2.53
N ARG A 92 -8.26 25.49 1.49
CA ARG A 92 -8.49 26.93 1.56
C ARG A 92 -9.63 27.28 2.51
N TYR A 93 -10.75 26.56 2.41
CA TYR A 93 -11.93 26.83 3.25
C TYR A 93 -11.78 26.23 4.65
N GLY A 94 -11.16 25.05 4.79
CA GLY A 94 -10.92 24.38 6.07
C GLY A 94 -9.97 25.12 7.01
N ASN A 95 -9.00 25.88 6.47
CA ASN A 95 -8.12 26.75 7.25
C ASN A 95 -8.70 28.16 7.51
N CYS A 96 -9.89 28.47 6.99
CA CYS A 96 -10.57 29.74 7.24
C CYS A 96 -11.73 29.63 8.24
N PHE A 97 -11.77 28.56 9.06
CA PHE A 97 -12.76 28.42 10.13
C PHE A 97 -12.24 28.76 11.54
N ASP A 98 -11.03 29.29 11.68
CA ASP A 98 -10.61 29.93 12.93
C ASP A 98 -9.94 31.30 12.69
N ASN A 99 -10.74 32.33 12.94
CA ASN A 99 -10.36 33.72 13.25
C ASN A 99 -9.57 34.52 12.19
N GLY A 100 -10.30 35.17 11.30
CA GLY A 100 -10.38 36.65 11.30
C GLY A 100 -9.10 37.50 11.20
N ARG A 101 -7.96 36.98 10.73
CA ARG A 101 -6.76 37.78 10.45
C ARG A 101 -5.96 37.20 9.28
N SER A 102 -6.35 37.61 8.08
CA SER A 102 -5.61 37.32 6.85
C SER A 102 -4.26 38.03 6.90
N ASN A 103 -3.18 37.29 7.14
CA ASN A 103 -1.82 37.78 6.90
C ASN A 103 -1.47 37.59 5.42
N ASP A 104 -0.86 38.60 4.83
CA ASP A 104 -0.57 38.80 3.39
C ASP A 104 0.27 37.67 2.74
N GLU A 105 0.87 36.77 3.52
CA GLU A 105 1.66 35.63 3.03
C GLU A 105 0.82 34.49 2.44
N THR A 106 -0.45 34.34 2.82
CA THR A 106 -1.31 33.26 2.29
C THR A 106 -1.75 33.51 0.85
N LYS A 107 -1.65 34.75 0.34
CA LYS A 107 -1.98 35.06 -1.05
C LYS A 107 -0.98 34.52 -2.06
N ARG A 108 0.29 34.33 -1.66
CA ARG A 108 1.36 33.95 -2.60
C ARG A 108 1.27 32.48 -3.06
N TYR A 109 0.58 31.62 -2.33
CA TYR A 109 0.37 30.22 -2.74
C TYR A 109 -0.84 30.01 -3.66
N VAL A 110 -1.74 31.00 -3.75
CA VAL A 110 -2.99 30.89 -4.54
C VAL A 110 -2.80 31.34 -6.00
N GLU A 111 -1.74 32.10 -6.31
CA GLU A 111 -1.46 32.58 -7.67
C GLU A 111 -0.71 31.58 -8.58
N VAL A 112 -0.32 30.41 -8.06
CA VAL A 112 0.51 29.43 -8.80
C VAL A 112 -0.27 28.16 -9.18
N VAL A 113 -1.58 28.09 -8.91
CA VAL A 113 -2.47 27.02 -9.39
C VAL A 113 -3.53 27.61 -10.32
#